data_AF-A0A832PDB1-F1
#
_entry.id   AF-A0A832PDB1-F1
#
_cell.length_a   1.000
_cell.length_b   1.000
_cell.length_c   1.000
_cell.angle_alpha   90.00
_cell.angle_beta   90.00
_cell.angle_gamma   90.00
#
_symmetry.space_group_name_H-M   'P 1'
#
loop_
_entity.id
_entity.type
_entity.pdbx_description
1 polymer ?
#
loop_
_entity_poly.entity_id
_entity_poly.type
_entity_poly.pdbx_seq_one_letter_code
_entity_poly.pdbx_strand_id
1 'polypeptide(L)'
;MTKTTYIIIGIIAIFGIYLYITTLTGPFEPVGRLGLVKLANPDMAAGHPQSKVAASYAQKKGSKCVVVVHYAGDASYSHYKEGNITIINFAFIDPNGLRTDIDWNEVIQTFIFGIPDGKYRYRVDGYEFNTLDEALAYVQNLAKENGQEGPIPLYFHGTVRKGNIFINPGCGFPLYVQLVWKQYGRLGAYYYIAKGLIEPYLSNPYAVYEMFHASDLQRLYNEGYLNY
;
A
#
# COMPACT_ATOMS: atom_id res chain seq x y z
N MET A 1 5.27 -37.94 -13.99
CA MET A 1 4.37 -37.07 -13.18
C MET A 1 3.02 -37.74 -13.07
N THR A 2 2.31 -37.57 -11.95
CA THR A 2 0.98 -38.18 -11.76
C THR A 2 -0.12 -37.31 -12.37
N LYS A 3 -1.30 -37.88 -12.65
CA LYS A 3 -2.49 -37.12 -13.09
C LYS A 3 -2.81 -35.93 -12.18
N THR A 4 -2.66 -36.13 -10.86
CA THR A 4 -2.82 -35.08 -9.84
C THR A 4 -1.81 -33.95 -10.02
N THR A 5 -0.55 -34.27 -10.32
CA THR A 5 0.50 -33.26 -10.59
C THR A 5 0.12 -32.36 -11.77
N TYR A 6 -0.38 -32.94 -12.86
CA TYR A 6 -0.82 -32.15 -14.03
C TYR A 6 -2.02 -31.25 -13.72
N ILE A 7 -2.97 -31.74 -12.93
CA ILE A 7 -4.13 -30.94 -12.50
C ILE A 7 -3.67 -29.74 -11.66
N ILE A 8 -2.76 -29.97 -10.70
CA ILE A 8 -2.22 -28.89 -9.85
C ILE A 8 -1.48 -27.85 -10.69
N ILE A 9 -0.61 -28.29 -11.60
CA ILE A 9 0.11 -27.38 -12.51
C ILE A 9 -0.87 -26.59 -13.38
N GLY A 10 -1.91 -27.25 -13.91
CA GLY A 10 -2.95 -26.60 -14.70
C GLY A 10 -3.69 -25.50 -13.93
N ILE A 11 -4.07 -25.77 -12.67
CA ILE A 11 -4.73 -24.78 -11.80
C ILE A 11 -3.80 -23.60 -11.53
N ILE A 12 -2.54 -23.85 -11.19
CA ILE A 12 -1.55 -22.78 -10.93
C ILE A 12 -1.34 -21.94 -12.18
N ALA A 13 -1.25 -22.56 -13.36
CA ALA A 13 -1.09 -21.85 -14.63
C ALA A 13 -2.31 -20.97 -14.95
N ILE A 14 -3.53 -21.50 -14.81
CA ILE A 14 -4.77 -20.74 -15.01
C ILE A 14 -4.83 -19.55 -14.04
N PHE A 15 -4.51 -19.78 -12.78
CA PHE A 15 -4.50 -18.72 -11.77
C PHE A 15 -3.42 -17.66 -12.06
N GLY A 16 -2.23 -18.08 -12.50
CA GLY A 16 -1.16 -17.17 -12.91
C GLY A 16 -1.55 -16.31 -14.12
N ILE A 17 -2.21 -16.90 -15.13
CA ILE A 17 -2.74 -16.17 -16.29
C ILE A 17 -3.81 -15.17 -15.86
N TYR A 18 -4.74 -15.60 -14.99
CA TYR A 18 -5.76 -14.73 -14.42
C TYR A 18 -5.13 -13.51 -13.75
N LEU A 19 -4.19 -13.72 -12.81
CA LEU A 19 -3.49 -12.63 -12.11
C LEU A 19 -2.76 -11.70 -13.07
N TYR A 20 -2.07 -12.26 -14.07
CA TYR A 20 -1.35 -11.49 -15.07
C TYR A 20 -2.27 -10.57 -15.86
N ILE A 21 -3.38 -11.12 -16.38
CA ILE A 21 -4.37 -10.36 -17.14
C ILE A 21 -4.99 -9.28 -16.26
N THR A 22 -5.46 -9.62 -15.06
CA THR A 22 -6.10 -8.65 -14.17
C THR A 22 -5.16 -7.54 -13.70
N THR A 23 -3.86 -7.83 -13.54
CA THR A 23 -2.88 -6.78 -13.22
C THR A 23 -2.70 -5.83 -14.39
N LEU A 24 -2.55 -6.36 -15.61
CA LEU A 24 -2.29 -5.55 -16.80
C LEU A 24 -3.45 -4.64 -17.19
N THR A 25 -4.69 -5.10 -16.97
CA THR A 25 -5.90 -4.33 -17.29
C THR A 25 -6.42 -3.52 -16.10
N GLY A 26 -5.88 -3.76 -14.91
CA GLY A 26 -6.28 -3.07 -13.69
C GLY A 26 -5.68 -1.66 -13.56
N PRO A 27 -6.27 -0.81 -12.71
CA PRO A 27 -5.76 0.53 -12.47
C PRO A 27 -4.44 0.54 -11.69
N PHE A 28 -4.09 -0.55 -11.01
CA PHE A 28 -2.91 -0.63 -10.15
C PHE A 28 -2.03 -1.85 -10.47
N GLU A 29 -0.75 -1.76 -10.12
CA GLU A 29 0.14 -2.91 -9.93
C GLU A 29 0.35 -3.05 -8.43
N PRO A 30 -0.34 -3.96 -7.72
CA PRO A 30 -0.17 -4.09 -6.28
C PRO A 30 1.24 -4.58 -5.94
N VAL A 31 2.04 -3.69 -5.36
CA VAL A 31 3.44 -4.00 -5.03
C VAL A 31 3.52 -4.59 -3.64
N GLY A 32 3.21 -3.80 -2.60
CA GLY A 32 3.20 -4.29 -1.23
C GLY A 32 3.48 -3.24 -0.17
N ARG A 33 4.05 -3.70 0.94
CA ARG A 33 4.43 -2.86 2.08
C ARG A 33 5.68 -2.07 1.75
N LEU A 34 5.63 -0.75 1.93
CA LEU A 34 6.78 0.11 1.61
C LEU A 34 7.90 0.08 2.67
N GLY A 35 7.52 -0.05 3.93
CA GLY A 35 8.46 -0.05 5.07
C GLY A 35 7.82 -0.65 6.32
N LEU A 36 8.65 -1.03 7.28
CA LEU A 36 8.28 -1.71 8.52
C LEU A 36 8.15 -0.73 9.69
N VAL A 37 9.04 0.26 9.76
CA VAL A 37 9.04 1.35 10.76
C VAL A 37 9.45 2.68 10.10
N LYS A 38 9.20 3.80 10.78
CA LYS A 38 9.63 5.12 10.28
C LYS A 38 11.13 5.28 10.46
N LEU A 39 11.80 5.78 9.41
CA LEU A 39 13.21 6.18 9.46
C LEU A 39 13.37 7.68 9.73
N ALA A 40 12.43 8.50 9.23
CA ALA A 40 12.27 9.89 9.58
C ALA A 40 10.78 10.28 9.47
N ASN A 41 10.41 11.49 9.91
CA ASN A 41 9.05 12.00 9.83
C ASN A 41 9.05 13.44 9.30
N PRO A 42 8.33 13.75 8.19
CA PRO A 42 7.45 12.88 7.42
C PRO A 42 8.21 11.81 6.60
N ASP A 43 7.65 10.60 6.50
CA ASP A 43 8.26 9.45 5.82
C ASP A 43 7.84 9.28 4.35
N MET A 44 6.83 10.04 3.91
CA MET A 44 6.47 10.19 2.50
C MET A 44 6.65 11.66 2.09
N ALA A 45 7.90 12.04 1.93
CA ALA A 45 8.33 13.33 1.40
C ALA A 45 9.51 13.14 0.43
N ALA A 46 9.71 14.12 -0.46
CA ALA A 46 10.80 14.08 -1.42
C ALA A 46 12.16 13.95 -0.71
N GLY A 47 13.01 13.06 -1.20
CA GLY A 47 14.32 12.76 -0.64
C GLY A 47 14.32 11.70 0.47
N HIS A 48 13.16 11.33 1.01
CA HIS A 48 13.06 10.32 2.07
C HIS A 48 13.41 8.91 1.56
N PRO A 49 14.09 8.06 2.35
CA PRO A 49 14.43 6.68 1.97
C PRO A 49 13.27 5.87 1.39
N GLN A 50 12.10 5.88 2.03
CA GLN A 50 10.93 5.12 1.57
C GLN A 50 10.31 5.71 0.29
N SER A 51 10.30 7.03 0.15
CA SER A 51 9.91 7.72 -1.09
C SER A 51 10.79 7.28 -2.26
N LYS A 52 12.10 7.23 -2.05
CA LYS A 52 13.08 6.76 -3.05
C LYS A 52 12.89 5.30 -3.43
N VAL A 53 12.53 4.42 -2.49
CA VAL A 53 12.21 3.01 -2.79
C VAL A 53 11.01 2.92 -3.73
N ALA A 54 9.92 3.60 -3.39
CA ALA A 54 8.72 3.65 -4.22
C ALA A 54 9.00 4.21 -5.63
N ALA A 55 9.70 5.34 -5.71
CA ALA A 55 10.08 5.97 -6.98
C ALA A 55 11.01 5.09 -7.82
N SER A 56 12.00 4.45 -7.20
CA SER A 56 12.93 3.55 -7.89
C SER A 56 12.21 2.34 -8.49
N TYR A 57 11.20 1.80 -7.79
CA TYR A 57 10.36 0.74 -8.34
C TYR A 57 9.59 1.21 -9.56
N ALA A 58 8.89 2.35 -9.45
CA ALA A 58 8.11 2.92 -10.55
C ALA A 58 9.00 3.19 -11.78
N GLN A 59 10.19 3.76 -11.57
CA GLN A 59 11.14 4.03 -12.65
C GLN A 59 11.61 2.75 -13.35
N LYS A 60 11.93 1.69 -12.59
CA LYS A 60 12.32 0.38 -13.16
C LYS A 60 11.20 -0.25 -13.99
N LYS A 61 9.95 0.02 -13.65
CA LYS A 61 8.76 -0.45 -14.36
C LYS A 61 8.33 0.46 -15.52
N GLY A 62 9.03 1.59 -15.72
CA GLY A 62 8.64 2.59 -16.72
C GLY A 62 7.40 3.41 -16.35
N SER A 63 6.91 3.28 -15.12
CA SER A 63 5.77 4.03 -14.60
C SER A 63 6.18 5.47 -14.25
N LYS A 64 5.25 6.42 -14.40
CA LYS A 64 5.45 7.85 -14.06
C LYS A 64 4.90 8.23 -12.71
N CYS A 65 4.04 7.39 -12.13
CA CYS A 65 3.39 7.62 -10.86
C CYS A 65 3.54 6.41 -9.93
N VAL A 66 3.41 6.62 -8.64
CA VAL A 66 3.23 5.56 -7.65
C VAL A 66 2.16 6.04 -6.67
N VAL A 67 1.25 5.15 -6.28
CA VAL A 67 0.29 5.43 -5.23
C VAL A 67 0.78 4.80 -3.94
N VAL A 68 0.80 5.58 -2.86
CA VAL A 68 1.07 5.09 -1.52
C VAL A 68 -0.16 5.34 -0.67
N VAL A 69 -0.73 4.27 -0.11
CA VAL A 69 -1.95 4.38 0.70
C VAL A 69 -1.68 4.47 2.18
N HIS A 70 -2.51 5.23 2.90
CA HIS A 70 -2.30 5.61 4.29
C HIS A 70 -3.58 5.53 5.12
N TYR A 71 -3.42 5.45 6.44
CA TYR A 71 -4.43 5.97 7.36
C TYR A 71 -4.28 7.49 7.49
N ALA A 72 -5.38 8.23 7.43
CA ALA A 72 -5.40 9.69 7.54
C ALA A 72 -5.16 10.19 8.97
N GLY A 73 -4.10 10.95 9.18
CA GLY A 73 -3.91 11.86 10.31
C GLY A 73 -4.19 13.30 9.89
N ASP A 74 -3.44 14.24 10.46
CA ASP A 74 -3.66 15.68 10.24
C ASP A 74 -3.05 16.22 8.94
N ALA A 75 -2.28 15.41 8.20
CA ALA A 75 -1.64 15.82 6.97
C ALA A 75 -2.64 16.01 5.81
N SER A 76 -2.25 16.84 4.83
CA SER A 76 -3.01 17.02 3.58
C SER A 76 -2.93 15.82 2.65
N TYR A 77 -1.91 14.96 2.78
CA TYR A 77 -1.61 13.87 1.83
C TYR A 77 -1.46 14.39 0.40
N SER A 78 -0.74 15.50 0.24
CA SER A 78 -0.40 16.06 -1.06
C SER A 78 0.51 15.13 -1.86
N HIS A 79 0.29 15.06 -3.16
CA HIS A 79 1.22 14.46 -4.09
C HIS A 79 2.48 15.33 -4.22
N TYR A 80 3.58 14.70 -4.59
CA TYR A 80 4.85 15.39 -4.81
C TYR A 80 5.72 14.62 -5.82
N LYS A 81 6.84 15.23 -6.24
CA LYS A 81 7.81 14.58 -7.13
C LYS A 81 9.00 14.02 -6.34
N GLU A 82 9.32 12.75 -6.56
CA GLU A 82 10.61 12.14 -6.20
C GLU A 82 11.40 11.93 -7.49
N GLY A 83 12.31 12.86 -7.78
CA GLY A 83 12.92 12.95 -9.11
C GLY A 83 11.84 13.16 -10.18
N ASN A 84 11.74 12.24 -11.13
CA ASN A 84 10.76 12.31 -12.23
C ASN A 84 9.46 11.53 -11.96
N ILE A 85 9.33 10.90 -10.78
CA ILE A 85 8.17 10.09 -10.42
C ILE A 85 7.22 10.91 -9.55
N THR A 86 5.93 10.89 -9.86
CA THR A 86 4.88 11.45 -9.00
C THR A 86 4.53 10.44 -7.91
N ILE A 87 4.73 10.81 -6.65
CA ILE A 87 4.19 10.07 -5.50
C ILE A 87 2.81 10.64 -5.20
N ILE A 88 1.77 9.81 -5.28
CA ILE A 88 0.40 10.17 -4.94
C ILE A 88 0.07 9.53 -3.60
N ASN A 89 -0.12 10.36 -2.57
CA ASN A 89 -0.51 9.90 -1.25
C ASN A 89 -2.02 9.80 -1.16
N PHE A 90 -2.53 8.62 -0.83
CA PHE A 90 -3.96 8.34 -0.78
C PHE A 90 -4.35 7.79 0.59
N ALA A 91 -5.03 8.60 1.39
CA ALA A 91 -5.44 8.21 2.74
C ALA A 91 -6.91 7.79 2.82
N PHE A 92 -7.23 6.86 3.72
CA PHE A 92 -8.60 6.65 4.21
C PHE A 92 -8.77 7.28 5.60
N ILE A 93 -9.98 7.75 5.87
CA ILE A 93 -10.40 8.35 7.14
C ILE A 93 -11.43 7.42 7.75
N ASP A 94 -11.10 6.84 8.92
CA ASP A 94 -12.07 6.11 9.72
C ASP A 94 -12.88 7.10 10.58
N PRO A 95 -14.23 7.10 10.50
CA PRO A 95 -15.07 7.96 11.33
C PRO A 95 -14.91 7.69 12.83
N ASN A 96 -14.43 6.50 13.23
CA ASN A 96 -14.19 6.15 14.63
C ASN A 96 -12.88 6.73 15.19
N GLY A 97 -12.12 7.48 14.39
CA GLY A 97 -10.88 8.13 14.80
C GLY A 97 -9.65 7.22 14.77
N LEU A 98 -8.48 7.80 15.01
CA LEU A 98 -7.17 7.14 14.94
C LEU A 98 -7.09 5.91 15.87
N ARG A 99 -7.05 4.72 15.27
CA ARG A 99 -6.78 3.46 15.97
C ARG A 99 -5.32 3.06 15.80
N THR A 100 -4.67 2.67 16.90
CA THR A 100 -3.29 2.14 16.89
C THR A 100 -3.24 0.65 17.20
N ASP A 101 -4.37 0.08 17.59
CA ASP A 101 -4.65 -1.31 17.86
C ASP A 101 -5.16 -2.03 16.60
N ILE A 102 -4.86 -3.34 16.50
CA ILE A 102 -5.39 -4.20 15.44
C ILE A 102 -6.66 -4.86 15.95
N ASP A 103 -7.79 -4.56 15.31
CA ASP A 103 -9.01 -5.33 15.51
C ASP A 103 -8.97 -6.60 14.65
N TRP A 104 -8.56 -7.71 15.24
CA TRP A 104 -8.41 -8.99 14.52
C TRP A 104 -9.72 -9.54 13.97
N ASN A 105 -10.86 -9.24 14.61
CA ASN A 105 -12.15 -9.65 14.10
C ASN A 105 -12.47 -8.85 12.83
N GLU A 106 -12.25 -7.53 12.87
CA GLU A 106 -12.38 -6.68 11.69
C GLU A 106 -11.45 -7.10 10.56
N VAL A 107 -10.21 -7.49 10.86
CA VAL A 107 -9.25 -8.03 9.88
C VAL A 107 -9.80 -9.30 9.23
N ILE A 108 -10.32 -10.25 10.01
CA ILE A 108 -10.89 -11.50 9.48
C ILE A 108 -12.13 -11.22 8.63
N GLN A 109 -13.04 -10.38 9.12
CA GLN A 109 -14.25 -9.98 8.39
C GLN A 109 -13.89 -9.31 7.07
N THR A 110 -12.93 -8.39 7.10
CA THR A 110 -12.41 -7.70 5.92
C THR A 110 -11.73 -8.67 4.95
N PHE A 111 -10.98 -9.65 5.47
CA PHE A 111 -10.34 -10.66 4.65
C PHE A 111 -11.38 -11.54 3.93
N ILE A 112 -12.42 -11.98 4.62
CA ILE A 112 -13.44 -12.88 4.05
C ILE A 112 -14.44 -12.12 3.15
N PHE A 113 -14.89 -10.96 3.59
CA PHE A 113 -16.03 -10.24 3.01
C PHE A 113 -15.68 -8.90 2.36
N GLY A 114 -14.43 -8.45 2.45
CA GLY A 114 -14.02 -7.12 2.02
C GLY A 114 -14.39 -6.05 3.04
N ILE A 115 -13.97 -4.80 2.77
CA ILE A 115 -14.35 -3.66 3.61
C ILE A 115 -15.75 -3.19 3.19
N PRO A 116 -16.70 -3.01 4.13
CA PRO A 116 -18.01 -2.48 3.83
C PRO A 116 -17.96 -1.12 3.13
N ASP A 117 -18.81 -0.94 2.12
CA ASP A 117 -18.98 0.36 1.47
C ASP A 117 -19.45 1.42 2.48
N GLY A 118 -18.97 2.65 2.32
CA GLY A 118 -19.31 3.76 3.21
C GLY A 118 -18.65 3.71 4.60
N LYS A 119 -17.84 2.69 4.90
CA LYS A 119 -17.09 2.63 6.17
C LYS A 119 -16.10 3.79 6.31
N TYR A 120 -15.43 4.15 5.23
CA TYR A 120 -14.38 5.16 5.23
C TYR A 120 -14.74 6.34 4.34
N ARG A 121 -14.21 7.50 4.72
CA ARG A 121 -13.99 8.62 3.79
C ARG A 121 -12.55 8.57 3.30
N TYR A 122 -12.21 9.43 2.36
CA TYR A 122 -10.94 9.34 1.64
C TYR A 122 -10.32 10.72 1.50
N ARG A 123 -8.99 10.82 1.54
CA ARG A 123 -8.26 12.08 1.34
C ARG A 123 -7.11 11.92 0.36
N VAL A 124 -7.06 12.81 -0.63
CA VAL A 124 -5.97 12.93 -1.62
C VAL A 124 -5.80 14.42 -1.90
N ASP A 125 -4.57 14.95 -1.87
CA ASP A 125 -4.31 16.38 -2.13
C ASP A 125 -5.10 17.37 -1.27
N GLY A 126 -5.42 17.00 -0.04
CA GLY A 126 -6.24 17.80 0.86
C GLY A 126 -7.74 17.79 0.54
N TYR A 127 -8.16 17.20 -0.59
CA TYR A 127 -9.57 16.98 -0.90
C TYR A 127 -10.08 15.75 -0.17
N GLU A 128 -11.26 15.87 0.43
CA GLU A 128 -11.95 14.75 1.06
C GLU A 128 -13.10 14.24 0.17
N PHE A 129 -13.21 12.92 0.06
CA PHE A 129 -14.23 12.23 -0.72
C PHE A 129 -15.03 11.30 0.18
N ASN A 130 -16.33 11.20 -0.08
CA ASN A 130 -17.21 10.34 0.72
C ASN A 130 -17.22 8.91 0.20
N THR A 131 -16.80 8.69 -1.05
CA THR A 131 -16.78 7.37 -1.67
C THR A 131 -15.39 7.04 -2.21
N LEU A 132 -15.09 5.74 -2.25
CA LEU A 132 -13.85 5.24 -2.81
C LEU A 132 -13.75 5.53 -4.31
N ASP A 133 -14.87 5.49 -5.02
CA ASP A 133 -14.90 5.69 -6.47
C ASP A 133 -14.58 7.13 -6.87
N GLU A 134 -15.07 8.13 -6.12
CA GLU A 134 -14.70 9.53 -6.33
C GLU A 134 -13.20 9.76 -6.09
N ALA A 135 -12.67 9.22 -4.99
CA ALA A 135 -11.24 9.33 -4.67
C ALA A 135 -10.37 8.64 -5.72
N LEU A 136 -10.79 7.46 -6.20
CA LEU A 136 -10.09 6.74 -7.26
C LEU A 136 -10.13 7.49 -8.59
N ALA A 137 -11.26 8.08 -8.97
CA ALA A 137 -11.35 8.89 -10.17
C ALA A 137 -10.38 10.08 -10.12
N TYR A 138 -10.27 10.74 -8.96
CA TYR A 138 -9.30 11.80 -8.74
C TYR A 138 -7.85 11.30 -8.91
N VAL A 139 -7.49 10.19 -8.24
CA VAL A 139 -6.14 9.59 -8.33
C VAL A 139 -5.79 9.22 -9.78
N GLN A 140 -6.73 8.64 -10.52
CA GLN A 140 -6.51 8.24 -11.91
C GLN A 140 -6.35 9.45 -12.84
N ASN A 141 -7.15 10.49 -12.65
CA ASN A 141 -7.01 11.74 -13.41
C ASN A 141 -5.66 12.40 -13.12
N LEU A 142 -5.28 12.53 -11.84
CA LEU A 142 -4.00 13.09 -11.44
C LEU A 142 -2.82 12.29 -12.02
N ALA A 143 -2.89 10.96 -12.01
CA ALA A 143 -1.86 10.11 -12.59
C ALA A 143 -1.75 10.32 -14.11
N LYS A 144 -2.89 10.38 -14.80
CA LYS A 144 -2.95 10.64 -16.25
C LYS A 144 -2.36 12.00 -16.61
N GLU A 145 -2.70 13.04 -15.86
CA GLU A 145 -2.13 14.39 -16.01
C GLU A 145 -0.61 14.40 -15.83
N ASN A 146 -0.08 13.48 -15.02
CA ASN A 146 1.35 13.27 -14.81
C ASN A 146 1.98 12.26 -15.78
N GLY A 147 1.29 11.89 -16.87
CA GLY A 147 1.81 11.06 -17.94
C GLY A 147 1.86 9.56 -17.62
N GLN A 148 1.09 9.10 -16.63
CA GLN A 148 0.99 7.68 -16.34
C GLN A 148 0.25 6.92 -17.44
N GLU A 149 0.86 5.83 -17.90
CA GLU A 149 0.28 4.88 -18.84
C GLU A 149 0.25 3.48 -18.20
N GLY A 150 -0.89 2.80 -18.32
CA GLY A 150 -1.08 1.49 -17.70
C GLY A 150 -1.16 1.52 -16.16
N PRO A 151 -1.06 0.35 -15.51
CA PRO A 151 -1.29 0.21 -14.08
C PRO A 151 -0.29 1.00 -13.23
N ILE A 152 -0.79 1.67 -12.18
CA ILE A 152 0.05 2.45 -11.27
C ILE A 152 0.58 1.54 -10.15
N PRO A 153 1.91 1.46 -9.92
CA PRO A 153 2.45 0.81 -8.73
C PRO A 153 1.74 1.28 -7.45
N LEU A 154 1.23 0.32 -6.68
CA LEU A 154 0.46 0.57 -5.46
C LEU A 154 1.18 -0.02 -4.26
N TYR A 155 1.60 0.85 -3.34
CA TYR A 155 2.16 0.49 -2.04
C TYR A 155 1.20 0.86 -0.91
N PHE A 156 1.31 0.15 0.21
CA PHE A 156 0.80 0.67 1.48
C PHE A 156 1.90 1.15 2.39
N HIS A 157 1.56 2.23 3.10
CA HIS A 157 2.37 2.78 4.15
C HIS A 157 2.34 1.86 5.38
N GLY A 158 3.36 1.02 5.47
CA GLY A 158 3.39 -0.07 6.43
C GLY A 158 4.13 0.21 7.73
N THR A 159 4.48 1.46 8.01
CA THR A 159 5.30 1.77 9.19
C THR A 159 4.50 1.58 10.47
N VAL A 160 5.05 0.79 11.39
CA VAL A 160 4.39 0.45 12.66
C VAL A 160 4.90 1.38 13.73
N ARG A 161 3.99 2.20 14.27
CA ARG A 161 4.29 3.16 15.34
C ARG A 161 4.55 2.50 16.70
N LYS A 162 3.88 1.37 16.97
CA LYS A 162 3.98 0.60 18.22
C LYS A 162 3.64 -0.86 17.98
N GLY A 163 4.36 -1.77 18.65
CA GLY A 163 4.09 -3.20 18.64
C GLY A 163 4.92 -3.98 17.63
N ASN A 164 4.55 -5.24 17.42
CA ASN A 164 5.33 -6.18 16.62
C ASN A 164 5.19 -5.88 15.11
N ILE A 165 6.32 -5.60 14.46
CA ILE A 165 6.39 -5.22 13.03
C ILE A 165 6.04 -6.36 12.05
N PHE A 166 6.11 -7.61 12.49
CA PHE A 166 5.76 -8.79 11.68
C PHE A 166 4.26 -9.11 11.71
N ILE A 167 3.59 -8.66 12.78
CA ILE A 167 2.16 -8.91 13.01
C ILE A 167 1.33 -7.70 12.60
N ASN A 168 1.83 -6.49 12.87
CA ASN A 168 1.18 -5.24 12.49
C ASN A 168 1.63 -4.85 11.07
N PRO A 169 0.71 -4.81 10.09
CA PRO A 169 1.06 -4.44 8.72
C PRO A 169 1.21 -2.93 8.52
N GLY A 170 0.90 -2.11 9.53
CA GLY A 170 0.95 -0.65 9.45
C GLY A 170 -0.33 -0.03 8.91
N CYS A 171 -0.33 1.30 8.82
CA CYS A 171 -1.56 2.08 8.77
C CYS A 171 -2.24 2.07 7.38
N GLY A 172 -1.49 1.95 6.29
CA GLY A 172 -2.04 1.91 4.94
C GLY A 172 -2.70 0.59 4.55
N PHE A 173 -2.50 -0.47 5.34
CA PHE A 173 -2.90 -1.82 4.98
C PHE A 173 -4.42 -1.98 4.73
N PRO A 174 -5.34 -1.41 5.53
CA PRO A 174 -6.78 -1.55 5.27
C PRO A 174 -7.21 -1.01 3.90
N LEU A 175 -6.74 0.19 3.52
CA LEU A 175 -7.07 0.76 2.21
C LEU A 175 -6.45 -0.07 1.07
N TYR A 176 -5.24 -0.60 1.25
CA TYR A 176 -4.65 -1.51 0.26
C TYR A 176 -5.51 -2.76 0.07
N VAL A 177 -5.95 -3.40 1.16
CA VAL A 177 -6.86 -4.55 1.10
C VAL A 177 -8.13 -4.18 0.35
N GLN A 178 -8.77 -3.04 0.69
CA GLN A 178 -9.98 -2.59 0.02
C GLN A 178 -9.78 -2.41 -1.49
N LEU A 179 -8.68 -1.77 -1.89
CA LEU A 179 -8.35 -1.56 -3.29
C LEU A 179 -8.13 -2.88 -4.03
N VAL A 180 -7.32 -3.79 -3.48
CA VAL A 180 -7.05 -5.05 -4.19
C VAL A 180 -8.29 -5.95 -4.26
N TRP A 181 -9.15 -5.90 -3.24
CA TRP A 181 -10.39 -6.67 -3.22
C TRP A 181 -11.40 -6.11 -4.24
N LYS A 182 -11.55 -4.78 -4.32
CA LYS A 182 -12.42 -4.13 -5.30
C LYS A 182 -11.95 -4.35 -6.74
N GLN A 183 -10.65 -4.29 -7.00
CA GLN A 183 -10.09 -4.31 -8.36
C GLN A 183 -9.75 -5.71 -8.89
N TYR A 184 -9.35 -6.65 -8.03
CA TYR A 184 -8.90 -7.98 -8.44
C TYR A 184 -9.75 -9.12 -7.85
N GLY A 185 -10.84 -8.79 -7.15
CA GLY A 185 -11.68 -9.77 -6.47
C GLY A 185 -10.96 -10.52 -5.34
N ARG A 186 -11.68 -11.45 -4.71
CA ARG A 186 -11.22 -12.18 -3.51
C ARG A 186 -9.90 -12.92 -3.70
N LEU A 187 -9.82 -13.75 -4.75
CA LEU A 187 -8.66 -14.60 -4.98
C LEU A 187 -7.42 -13.78 -5.36
N GLY A 188 -7.58 -12.75 -6.18
CA GLY A 188 -6.52 -11.80 -6.49
C GLY A 188 -6.05 -11.06 -5.24
N ALA A 189 -6.99 -10.56 -4.43
CA ALA A 189 -6.68 -9.89 -3.18
C ALA A 189 -5.86 -10.76 -2.22
N TYR A 190 -6.20 -12.03 -2.04
CA TYR A 190 -5.43 -12.93 -1.17
C TYR A 190 -3.98 -13.09 -1.61
N TYR A 191 -3.78 -13.24 -2.92
CA TYR A 191 -2.44 -13.26 -3.49
C TYR A 191 -1.69 -11.95 -3.24
N TYR A 192 -2.28 -10.79 -3.55
CA TYR A 192 -1.61 -9.49 -3.38
C TYR A 192 -1.38 -9.11 -1.92
N ILE A 193 -2.28 -9.51 -1.01
CA ILE A 193 -2.07 -9.33 0.44
C ILE A 193 -0.84 -10.13 0.88
N ALA A 194 -0.78 -11.42 0.56
CA ALA A 194 0.33 -12.28 0.95
C ALA A 194 1.65 -11.79 0.32
N LYS A 195 1.65 -11.53 -0.99
CA LYS A 195 2.79 -10.93 -1.70
C LYS A 195 3.20 -9.62 -1.05
N GLY A 196 2.24 -8.72 -0.79
CA GLY A 196 2.51 -7.39 -0.29
C GLY A 196 3.10 -7.36 1.11
N LEU A 197 2.74 -8.31 1.97
CA LEU A 197 3.34 -8.49 3.30
C LEU A 197 4.79 -9.00 3.22
N ILE A 198 5.14 -9.77 2.19
CA ILE A 198 6.48 -10.33 1.98
C ILE A 198 7.42 -9.34 1.24
N GLU A 199 6.86 -8.52 0.34
CA GLU A 199 7.56 -7.56 -0.50
C GLU A 199 8.70 -6.77 0.17
N PRO A 200 8.53 -6.14 1.36
CA PRO A 200 9.59 -5.32 1.96
C PRO A 200 10.85 -6.12 2.25
N TYR A 201 10.74 -7.42 2.54
CA TYR A 201 11.91 -8.26 2.81
C TYR A 201 12.70 -8.61 1.54
N LEU A 202 12.12 -8.38 0.36
CA LEU A 202 12.72 -8.68 -0.93
C LEU A 202 13.24 -7.43 -1.64
N SER A 203 12.53 -6.29 -1.50
CA SER A 203 12.78 -5.09 -2.30
C SER A 203 13.13 -3.82 -1.52
N ASN A 204 12.88 -3.76 -0.21
CA ASN A 204 13.29 -2.60 0.60
C ASN A 204 14.73 -2.80 1.14
N PRO A 205 15.73 -2.02 0.66
CA PRO A 205 17.11 -2.15 1.11
C PRO A 205 17.30 -1.78 2.60
N TYR A 206 16.33 -1.11 3.20
CA TYR A 206 16.35 -0.73 4.62
C TYR A 206 15.68 -1.75 5.53
N ALA A 207 15.02 -2.79 4.99
CA ALA A 207 14.21 -3.73 5.78
C ALA A 207 15.02 -4.40 6.91
N VAL A 208 16.27 -4.80 6.64
CA VAL A 208 17.14 -5.38 7.68
C VAL A 208 17.40 -4.36 8.79
N TYR A 209 17.81 -3.14 8.44
CA TYR A 209 18.06 -2.09 9.43
C TYR A 209 16.80 -1.77 10.24
N GLU A 210 15.66 -1.61 9.56
CA GLU A 210 14.34 -1.38 10.16
C GLU A 210 13.95 -2.50 11.14
N MET A 211 14.23 -3.77 10.83
CA MET A 211 13.95 -4.90 11.71
C MET A 211 14.85 -4.90 12.96
N PHE A 212 16.16 -4.71 12.78
CA PHE A 212 17.11 -4.76 13.89
C PHE A 212 16.97 -3.57 14.85
N HIS A 213 16.47 -2.42 14.37
CA HIS A 213 16.29 -1.20 15.17
C HIS A 213 14.82 -0.85 15.39
N ALA A 214 13.90 -1.80 15.19
CA ALA A 214 12.46 -1.53 15.20
C ALA A 214 12.01 -0.84 16.49
N SER A 215 12.42 -1.35 17.65
CA SER A 215 12.07 -0.79 18.96
C SER A 215 12.62 0.62 19.17
N ASP A 216 13.86 0.86 18.77
CA ASP A 216 14.49 2.18 18.91
C ASP A 216 13.88 3.20 17.95
N LEU A 217 13.66 2.84 16.69
CA LEU A 217 13.02 3.70 15.70
C LEU A 217 11.57 4.02 16.09
N GLN A 218 10.83 3.05 16.63
CA GLN A 218 9.50 3.29 17.20
C GLN A 218 9.58 4.26 18.38
N ARG A 219 10.53 4.07 19.31
CA ARG A 219 10.72 4.99 20.44
C ARG A 219 11.04 6.40 19.97
N LEU A 220 12.05 6.56 19.10
CA LEU A 220 12.46 7.85 18.54
C LEU A 220 11.31 8.54 17.80
N TYR A 221 10.49 7.79 17.07
CA TYR A 221 9.31 8.35 16.41
C TYR A 221 8.31 8.89 17.43
N ASN A 222 8.01 8.13 18.48
CA ASN A 222 7.03 8.53 19.50
C ASN A 222 7.54 9.68 20.38
N GLU A 223 8.86 9.78 20.57
CA GLU A 223 9.52 10.89 21.28
C GLU A 223 9.75 12.12 20.38
N GLY A 224 9.43 12.02 19.09
CA GLY A 224 9.56 13.12 18.13
C GLY A 224 10.98 13.37 17.63
N TYR A 225 11.96 12.55 18.00
CA TYR A 225 13.35 12.65 17.56
C TYR A 225 13.56 12.34 16.07
N LEU A 226 12.55 11.75 15.41
CA LEU A 226 12.57 11.54 13.95
C LEU A 226 11.97 12.70 13.15
N ASN A 227 11.44 13.74 13.81
CA ASN A 227 10.89 14.91 13.14
C ASN A 227 12.02 15.82 12.65
N TYR A 228 11.91 16.33 11.43
CA TYR A 228 12.84 17.31 10.84
C TYR A 228 12.11 18.44 10.14
#